data_AF-A0ABD6DU85-F1
#
_entry.id   AF-A0ABD6DU85-F1
#
_cell.length_a   1.000
_cell.length_b   1.000
_cell.length_c   1.000
_cell.angle_alpha   90.00
_cell.angle_beta   90.00
_cell.angle_gamma   90.00
#
_symmetry.space_group_name_H-M   'P 1'
#
loop_
_entity.id
_entity.type
_entity.pdbx_description
1 polymer ?
#
loop_
_entity_poly.entity_id
_entity_poly.type
_entity_poly.pdbx_seq_one_letter_code
_entity_poly.pdbx_strand_id
1 'polypeptide(L)'
;MFVGHEFLAFALVGWGARRVGTDDRTALILGGVAALASLLPDLDVVYAAATYAVAVGTGTPFGWEPFWGVANGVHRVVTHPLPVGVVATLVFAAAAALVRADSRSVLRSSASSPVLSVHARNALGTVVAALAAAVGIAVLLPAFWQSLDRTAATVAAAYLSAVGVAGALVGRWTSASTASLAVAAGAGFLTHPFGDVFLAVPPPMLSPVGPPLFTERVSLATDPTVEILAVLFVELAVVWFGIAVASRLGAGEFVGIDGGLSGLRDVIGVRSAAGLSYGVAVFVLPRPTITDAHWLGFTIVPLAVAVGLWAGRANGRSPPTSGSSGSLGWGRHRFGATIGTLTGLTTLTLSAVAYLVVYLLSS
;
A
#
# COMPACT_ATOMS: atom_id res chain seq x y z
N MET A 1 -8.06 2.13 -5.81
CA MET A 1 -7.96 2.75 -4.46
C MET A 1 -6.53 3.17 -4.27
N PHE A 2 -6.24 4.34 -3.71
CA PHE A 2 -4.87 4.86 -3.72
C PHE A 2 -4.00 4.30 -2.60
N VAL A 3 -4.53 4.17 -1.39
CA VAL A 3 -3.74 3.70 -0.23
C VAL A 3 -4.48 2.65 0.62
N GLY A 4 -5.76 2.40 0.34
CA GLY A 4 -6.54 1.48 1.18
C GLY A 4 -6.06 0.02 1.15
N HIS A 5 -5.49 -0.43 0.03
CA HIS A 5 -5.11 -1.83 -0.18
C HIS A 5 -3.86 -2.22 0.64
N GLU A 6 -2.92 -1.30 0.86
CA GLU A 6 -1.74 -1.51 1.71
C GLU A 6 -2.14 -1.63 3.18
N PHE A 7 -3.05 -0.76 3.65
CA PHE A 7 -3.58 -0.85 5.00
C PHE A 7 -4.41 -2.13 5.20
N LEU A 8 -5.18 -2.55 4.19
CA LEU A 8 -5.91 -3.81 4.23
C LEU A 8 -4.96 -5.01 4.29
N ALA A 9 -3.96 -5.07 3.42
CA ALA A 9 -2.96 -6.14 3.39
C ALA A 9 -2.19 -6.21 4.72
N PHE A 10 -1.76 -5.05 5.24
CA PHE A 10 -1.17 -4.94 6.58
C PHE A 10 -2.10 -5.50 7.66
N ALA A 11 -3.35 -5.08 7.66
CA ALA A 11 -4.30 -5.46 8.68
C ALA A 11 -4.57 -6.97 8.65
N LEU A 12 -4.84 -7.54 7.48
CA LEU A 12 -5.12 -8.96 7.31
C LEU A 12 -3.95 -9.83 7.77
N VAL A 13 -2.74 -9.51 7.31
CA VAL A 13 -1.55 -10.31 7.62
C VAL A 13 -1.08 -10.08 9.06
N GLY A 14 -1.00 -8.83 9.51
CA GLY A 14 -0.57 -8.49 10.86
C GLY A 14 -1.52 -9.06 11.91
N TRP A 15 -2.82 -8.86 11.75
CA TRP A 15 -3.82 -9.44 12.65
C TRP A 15 -3.85 -10.97 12.55
N GLY A 16 -3.80 -11.53 11.34
CA GLY A 16 -3.74 -12.98 11.12
C GLY A 16 -2.54 -13.63 11.79
N ALA A 17 -1.34 -13.05 11.62
CA ALA A 17 -0.11 -13.50 12.26
C ALA A 17 -0.25 -13.50 13.79
N ARG A 18 -0.84 -12.45 14.36
CA ARG A 18 -1.07 -12.38 15.80
C ARG A 18 -2.05 -13.44 16.28
N ARG A 19 -3.11 -13.71 15.50
CA ARG A 19 -4.12 -14.73 15.81
C ARG A 19 -3.57 -16.16 15.80
N VAL A 20 -2.55 -16.44 15.00
CA VAL A 20 -1.88 -17.75 14.98
C VAL A 20 -0.74 -17.88 16.00
N GLY A 21 -0.64 -16.94 16.95
CA GLY A 21 0.27 -17.02 18.09
C GLY A 21 1.64 -16.38 17.88
N THR A 22 1.84 -15.64 16.79
CA THR A 22 3.09 -14.87 16.59
C THR A 22 3.15 -13.70 17.58
N ASP A 23 4.37 -13.30 17.96
CA ASP A 23 4.58 -12.10 18.78
C ASP A 23 4.24 -10.82 18.01
N ASP A 24 3.96 -9.74 18.74
CA ASP A 24 3.51 -8.47 18.18
C ASP A 24 4.53 -7.86 17.20
N ARG A 25 5.84 -7.97 17.50
CA ARG A 25 6.89 -7.45 16.63
C ARG A 25 6.95 -8.20 15.29
N THR A 26 6.90 -9.53 15.33
CA THR A 26 6.88 -10.33 14.10
C THR A 26 5.59 -10.09 13.30
N ALA A 27 4.44 -9.97 13.98
CA ALA A 27 3.17 -9.62 13.34
C ALA A 27 3.23 -8.24 12.65
N LEU A 28 3.83 -7.23 13.28
CA LEU A 28 4.08 -5.92 12.68
C LEU A 28 4.97 -6.03 11.43
N ILE A 29 6.05 -6.81 11.50
CA ILE A 29 6.96 -7.01 10.35
C ILE A 29 6.21 -7.68 9.19
N LEU A 30 5.46 -8.75 9.45
CA LEU A 30 4.72 -9.47 8.42
C LEU A 30 3.61 -8.59 7.81
N GLY A 31 2.88 -7.84 8.63
CA GLY A 31 1.95 -6.83 8.14
C GLY A 31 2.64 -5.78 7.26
N GLY A 32 3.79 -5.27 7.68
CA GLY A 32 4.58 -4.30 6.90
C GLY A 32 5.07 -4.86 5.56
N VAL A 33 5.45 -6.14 5.52
CA VAL A 33 5.80 -6.84 4.28
C VAL A 33 4.60 -6.97 3.35
N ALA A 34 3.42 -7.26 3.89
CA ALA A 34 2.20 -7.33 3.10
C ALA A 34 1.80 -5.97 2.52
N ALA A 35 1.88 -4.90 3.33
CA ALA A 35 1.70 -3.53 2.86
C ALA A 35 2.69 -3.17 1.75
N LEU A 36 3.98 -3.45 1.95
CA LEU A 36 5.01 -3.20 0.93
C LEU A 36 4.71 -3.96 -0.36
N ALA A 37 4.34 -5.23 -0.28
CA ALA A 37 3.99 -6.03 -1.44
C ALA A 37 2.74 -5.51 -2.16
N SER A 38 1.76 -4.96 -1.44
CA SER A 38 0.62 -4.31 -2.06
C SER A 38 0.96 -2.93 -2.65
N LEU A 39 1.94 -2.21 -2.10
CA LEU A 39 2.41 -0.92 -2.63
C LEU A 39 3.20 -1.05 -3.94
N LEU A 40 4.00 -2.12 -4.07
CA LEU A 40 4.96 -2.28 -5.16
C LEU A 40 4.32 -2.20 -6.57
N PRO A 41 3.15 -2.82 -6.84
CA PRO A 41 2.45 -2.65 -8.11
C PRO A 41 2.23 -1.19 -8.48
N ASP A 42 1.82 -0.32 -7.54
CA ASP A 42 1.47 1.08 -7.79
C ASP A 42 2.67 2.00 -8.06
N LEU A 43 3.89 1.54 -7.81
CA LEU A 43 5.09 2.30 -8.17
C LEU A 43 5.27 2.44 -9.69
N ASP A 44 4.55 1.65 -10.49
CA ASP A 44 4.49 1.79 -11.94
C ASP A 44 3.84 3.13 -12.39
N VAL A 45 3.11 3.83 -11.51
CA VAL A 45 2.64 5.20 -11.77
C VAL A 45 3.82 6.15 -11.97
N VAL A 46 4.99 5.88 -11.37
CA VAL A 46 6.23 6.64 -11.63
C VAL A 46 6.69 6.43 -13.08
N TYR A 47 6.63 5.18 -13.57
CA TYR A 47 6.91 4.89 -14.97
C TYR A 47 5.86 5.53 -15.90
N ALA A 48 4.59 5.53 -15.51
CA ALA A 48 3.54 6.21 -16.24
C ALA A 48 3.79 7.71 -16.33
N ALA A 49 4.22 8.35 -15.23
CA ALA A 49 4.57 9.76 -15.20
C ALA A 49 5.78 10.09 -16.10
N ALA A 50 6.81 9.25 -16.10
CA ALA A 50 7.96 9.42 -17.01
C ALA A 50 7.55 9.25 -18.48
N THR A 51 6.74 8.23 -18.79
CA THR A 51 6.21 7.99 -20.15
C THR A 51 5.33 9.14 -20.61
N TYR A 52 4.49 9.67 -19.72
CA TYR A 52 3.64 10.82 -19.99
C TYR A 52 4.46 12.09 -20.22
N ALA A 53 5.51 12.35 -19.44
CA ALA A 53 6.40 13.50 -19.64
C ALA A 53 7.07 13.46 -21.03
N VAL A 54 7.49 12.28 -21.49
CA VAL A 54 8.01 12.10 -22.86
C VAL A 54 6.92 12.37 -23.89
N ALA A 55 5.71 11.83 -23.70
CA ALA A 55 4.58 12.02 -24.61
C ALA A 55 4.22 13.52 -24.75
N VAL A 56 4.21 14.27 -23.64
CA VAL A 56 4.03 15.73 -23.64
C VAL A 56 5.12 16.42 -24.43
N GLY A 57 6.38 16.02 -24.26
CA GLY A 57 7.50 16.51 -25.07
C GLY A 57 7.37 16.27 -26.57
N THR A 58 6.55 15.28 -26.97
CA THR A 58 6.26 14.93 -28.37
C THR A 58 4.90 15.43 -28.88
N GLY A 59 4.18 16.25 -28.11
CA GLY A 59 2.94 16.91 -28.53
C GLY A 59 1.65 16.43 -27.87
N THR A 60 1.70 15.50 -26.90
CA THR A 60 0.52 15.17 -26.08
C THR A 60 0.13 16.36 -25.20
N PRO A 61 -1.16 16.75 -25.13
CA PRO A 61 -1.60 17.83 -24.25
C PRO A 61 -1.35 17.53 -22.76
N PHE A 62 -1.07 18.59 -22.00
CA PHE A 62 -1.02 18.52 -20.54
C PHE A 62 -2.45 18.43 -19.96
N GLY A 63 -2.74 17.42 -19.14
CA GLY A 63 -4.07 17.23 -18.56
C GLY A 63 -4.28 15.89 -17.85
N TRP A 64 -5.40 15.77 -17.12
CA TRP A 64 -5.79 14.58 -16.37
C TRP A 64 -6.11 13.39 -17.29
N GLU A 65 -6.92 13.61 -18.32
CA GLU A 65 -7.35 12.57 -19.26
C GLU A 65 -6.19 12.06 -20.12
N PRO A 66 -5.31 12.91 -20.70
CA PRO A 66 -4.12 12.45 -21.40
C PRO A 66 -3.16 11.64 -20.53
N PHE A 67 -2.96 12.02 -19.26
CA PHE A 67 -2.12 11.28 -18.33
C PHE A 67 -2.66 9.85 -18.11
N TRP A 68 -3.93 9.72 -17.75
CA TRP A 68 -4.52 8.40 -17.48
C TRP A 68 -4.69 7.56 -18.74
N GLY A 69 -4.88 8.19 -19.92
CA GLY A 69 -4.87 7.49 -21.20
C GLY A 69 -3.56 6.76 -21.46
N VAL A 70 -2.41 7.38 -21.14
CA VAL A 70 -1.09 6.76 -21.24
C VAL A 70 -0.86 5.76 -20.09
N ALA A 71 -1.21 6.14 -18.86
CA ALA A 71 -0.93 5.34 -17.67
C ALA A 71 -1.68 4.00 -17.65
N ASN A 72 -2.97 3.99 -18.00
CA ASN A 72 -3.83 2.83 -17.85
C ASN A 72 -3.40 1.63 -18.71
N GLY A 73 -2.78 1.86 -19.87
CA GLY A 73 -2.35 0.80 -20.78
C GLY A 73 -1.25 -0.11 -20.20
N VAL A 74 -0.43 0.43 -19.30
CA VAL A 74 0.68 -0.31 -18.65
C VAL A 74 0.32 -0.65 -17.21
N HIS A 75 -0.17 0.34 -16.45
CA HIS A 75 -0.41 0.23 -15.01
C HIS A 75 -1.35 -0.94 -14.66
N ARG A 76 -2.46 -1.09 -15.39
CA ARG A 76 -3.46 -2.12 -15.06
C ARG A 76 -3.19 -3.48 -15.67
N VAL A 77 -2.54 -3.50 -16.82
CA VAL A 77 -2.39 -4.72 -17.62
C VAL A 77 -1.17 -5.52 -17.20
N VAL A 78 -0.15 -4.86 -16.64
CA VAL A 78 1.17 -5.46 -16.41
C VAL A 78 1.45 -5.78 -14.94
N THR A 79 1.05 -4.94 -13.99
CA THR A 79 1.43 -5.10 -12.57
C THR A 79 0.30 -5.61 -11.68
N HIS A 80 -0.95 -5.37 -12.08
CA HIS A 80 -2.17 -5.75 -11.36
C HIS A 80 -2.77 -7.14 -11.70
N PRO A 81 -2.30 -7.94 -12.68
CA PRO A 81 -2.82 -9.30 -12.86
C PRO A 81 -2.42 -10.28 -11.75
N LEU A 82 -3.31 -11.22 -11.42
CA LEU A 82 -3.04 -12.28 -10.45
C LEU A 82 -1.85 -13.17 -10.84
N PRO A 83 -1.66 -13.60 -12.11
CA PRO A 83 -0.46 -14.33 -12.50
C PRO A 83 0.84 -13.58 -12.18
N VAL A 84 0.83 -12.26 -12.37
CA VAL A 84 1.96 -11.38 -12.04
C VAL A 84 2.19 -11.36 -10.53
N GLY A 85 1.12 -11.24 -9.72
CA GLY A 85 1.20 -11.31 -8.26
C GLY A 85 1.76 -12.64 -7.74
N VAL A 86 1.39 -13.78 -8.37
CA VAL A 86 1.96 -15.10 -8.04
C VAL A 86 3.47 -15.12 -8.33
N VAL A 87 3.89 -14.69 -9.52
CA VAL A 87 5.32 -14.67 -9.88
C VAL A 87 6.10 -13.68 -9.01
N ALA A 88 5.53 -12.51 -8.71
CA ALA A 88 6.11 -11.53 -7.79
C ALA A 88 6.33 -12.12 -6.39
N THR A 89 5.37 -12.90 -5.88
CA THR A 89 5.51 -13.62 -4.61
C THR A 89 6.71 -14.57 -4.61
N LEU A 90 6.85 -15.36 -5.69
CA LEU A 90 7.95 -16.30 -5.85
C LEU A 90 9.30 -15.58 -5.95
N VAL A 91 9.36 -14.50 -6.73
CA VAL A 91 10.57 -13.67 -6.89
C VAL A 91 10.98 -13.04 -5.56
N PHE A 92 10.03 -12.48 -4.82
CA PHE A 92 10.28 -11.90 -3.49
C PHE A 92 10.85 -12.95 -2.53
N ALA A 93 10.20 -14.11 -2.45
CA ALA A 93 10.61 -15.20 -1.57
C ALA A 93 12.00 -15.77 -1.96
N ALA A 94 12.25 -15.95 -3.25
CA ALA A 94 13.54 -16.41 -3.77
C ALA A 94 14.67 -15.43 -3.44
N ALA A 95 14.46 -14.13 -3.68
CA ALA A 95 15.45 -13.10 -3.38
C ALA A 95 15.76 -13.02 -1.87
N ALA A 96 14.72 -13.07 -1.02
CA ALA A 96 14.90 -13.12 0.43
C ALA A 96 15.68 -14.36 0.88
N ALA A 97 15.41 -15.53 0.28
CA ALA A 97 16.09 -16.78 0.60
C ALA A 97 17.57 -16.77 0.18
N LEU A 98 17.86 -16.31 -1.04
CA LEU A 98 19.21 -16.27 -1.60
C LEU A 98 20.17 -15.43 -0.76
N VAL A 99 19.75 -14.22 -0.36
CA VAL A 99 20.61 -13.34 0.45
C VAL A 99 20.87 -13.91 1.84
N ARG A 100 19.90 -14.64 2.41
CA ARG A 100 20.08 -15.33 3.70
C ARG A 100 20.99 -16.54 3.59
N ALA A 101 20.99 -17.23 2.46
CA ALA A 101 21.91 -18.35 2.21
C ALA A 101 23.36 -17.85 2.10
N ASP A 102 23.57 -16.75 1.38
CA ASP A 102 24.89 -16.12 1.20
C ASP A 102 25.50 -15.65 2.54
N SER A 103 24.70 -14.95 3.35
CA SER A 103 25.14 -14.46 4.67
C SER A 103 25.59 -15.60 5.61
N ARG A 104 25.01 -16.79 5.48
CA ARG A 104 25.37 -17.98 6.27
C ARG A 104 26.59 -18.71 5.69
N SER A 105 26.86 -18.58 4.40
CA SER A 105 28.06 -19.11 3.74
C SER A 105 29.32 -18.40 4.27
N VAL A 106 29.27 -17.07 4.36
CA VAL A 106 30.37 -16.23 4.86
C VAL A 106 30.73 -16.54 6.32
N LEU A 107 29.72 -16.74 7.18
CA LEU A 107 29.93 -17.09 8.60
C LEU A 107 30.44 -18.53 8.81
N ARG A 108 30.27 -19.40 7.80
CA ARG A 108 30.65 -20.83 7.88
C ARG A 108 32.12 -21.11 7.62
N SER A 109 32.87 -20.19 7.01
CA SER A 109 34.30 -20.36 6.80
C SER A 109 35.10 -20.47 8.12
N SER A 110 34.46 -20.31 9.29
CA SER A 110 35.10 -20.31 10.61
C SER A 110 34.60 -21.35 11.62
N ALA A 111 33.63 -22.24 11.31
CA ALA A 111 33.10 -23.18 12.32
C ALA A 111 32.80 -24.59 11.80
N SER A 112 33.54 -25.58 12.34
CA SER A 112 33.36 -27.02 12.16
C SER A 112 32.36 -27.58 13.18
N SER A 113 31.09 -27.76 12.79
CA SER A 113 30.15 -28.57 13.59
C SER A 113 28.94 -29.12 12.82
N PRO A 114 28.34 -30.23 13.31
CA PRO A 114 27.45 -31.09 12.54
C PRO A 114 26.00 -30.62 12.61
N VAL A 115 25.61 -29.68 11.75
CA VAL A 115 24.22 -29.24 11.59
C VAL A 115 23.71 -29.57 10.18
N LEU A 116 23.97 -30.76 9.65
CA LEU A 116 23.74 -31.08 8.23
C LEU A 116 22.25 -31.08 7.82
N SER A 117 21.32 -31.48 8.69
CA SER A 117 19.90 -31.72 8.32
C SER A 117 19.06 -30.46 8.15
N VAL A 118 19.19 -29.47 9.04
CA VAL A 118 18.48 -28.17 8.96
C VAL A 118 19.00 -27.36 7.78
N HIS A 119 20.29 -27.50 7.47
CA HIS A 119 20.93 -26.79 6.37
C HIS A 119 20.57 -27.34 4.99
N ALA A 120 20.47 -28.67 4.84
CA ALA A 120 19.99 -29.29 3.61
C ALA A 120 18.54 -28.87 3.29
N ARG A 121 17.66 -28.79 4.28
CA ARG A 121 16.27 -28.33 4.11
C ARG A 121 16.19 -26.87 3.66
N ASN A 122 17.01 -26.00 4.24
CA ASN A 122 17.06 -24.58 3.86
C ASN A 122 17.66 -24.36 2.46
N ALA A 123 18.67 -25.14 2.09
CA ALA A 123 19.26 -25.10 0.75
C ALA A 123 18.25 -25.58 -0.31
N LEU A 124 17.59 -26.71 -0.06
CA LEU A 124 16.54 -27.22 -0.95
C LEU A 124 15.39 -26.22 -1.10
N GLY A 125 14.90 -25.63 -0.01
CA GLY A 125 13.86 -24.60 -0.07
C GLY A 125 14.27 -23.36 -0.88
N THR A 126 15.53 -22.96 -0.78
CA THR A 126 16.08 -21.84 -1.58
C THR A 126 16.15 -22.19 -3.06
N VAL A 127 16.63 -23.39 -3.40
CA VAL A 127 16.69 -23.87 -4.79
C VAL A 127 15.29 -23.98 -5.39
N VAL A 128 14.34 -24.56 -4.65
CA VAL A 128 12.95 -24.68 -5.11
C VAL A 128 12.31 -23.32 -5.34
N ALA A 129 12.48 -22.36 -4.42
CA ALA A 129 11.97 -21.01 -4.59
C ALA A 129 12.59 -20.30 -5.81
N ALA A 130 13.91 -20.42 -5.99
CA ALA A 130 14.62 -19.82 -7.12
C ALA A 130 14.20 -20.43 -8.46
N LEU A 131 14.05 -21.76 -8.53
CA LEU A 131 13.56 -22.44 -9.73
C LEU A 131 12.11 -22.06 -10.05
N ALA A 132 11.23 -22.04 -9.04
CA ALA A 132 9.84 -21.63 -9.23
C ALA A 132 9.74 -20.18 -9.73
N ALA A 133 10.52 -19.27 -9.16
CA ALA A 133 10.61 -17.89 -9.63
C ALA A 133 11.13 -17.81 -11.08
N ALA A 134 12.20 -18.52 -11.41
CA ALA A 134 12.78 -18.53 -12.76
C ALA A 134 11.78 -19.08 -13.80
N VAL A 135 11.09 -20.18 -13.49
CA VAL A 135 10.04 -20.74 -14.36
C VAL A 135 8.89 -19.74 -14.52
N GLY A 136 8.43 -19.12 -13.43
CA GLY A 136 7.40 -18.09 -13.47
C GLY A 136 7.76 -16.92 -14.39
N ILE A 137 8.98 -16.38 -14.27
CA ILE A 137 9.51 -15.32 -15.15
C ILE A 137 9.58 -15.80 -16.60
N ALA A 138 10.13 -16.99 -16.83
CA ALA A 138 10.33 -17.55 -18.17
C ALA A 138 9.02 -17.85 -18.90
N VAL A 139 7.91 -18.07 -18.17
CA VAL A 139 6.57 -18.21 -18.76
C VAL A 139 5.92 -16.84 -18.95
N LEU A 140 6.00 -15.97 -17.94
CA LEU A 140 5.26 -14.71 -17.91
C LEU A 140 5.77 -13.68 -18.92
N LEU A 141 7.09 -13.47 -19.02
CA LEU A 141 7.64 -12.45 -19.91
C LEU A 141 7.37 -12.75 -21.40
N PRO A 142 7.57 -13.99 -21.89
CA PRO A 142 7.18 -14.32 -23.26
C PRO A 142 5.67 -14.19 -23.51
N ALA A 143 4.83 -14.52 -22.53
CA ALA A 143 3.39 -14.36 -22.66
C ALA A 143 2.99 -12.88 -22.82
N PHE A 144 3.59 -11.96 -22.07
CA PHE A 144 3.40 -10.52 -22.27
C PHE A 144 3.88 -10.05 -23.65
N TRP A 145 5.07 -10.51 -24.06
CA TRP A 145 5.63 -10.16 -25.37
C TRP A 145 4.71 -10.59 -26.52
N GLN A 146 4.14 -11.80 -26.43
CA GLN A 146 3.31 -12.38 -27.48
C GLN A 146 1.88 -11.83 -27.49
N SER A 147 1.27 -11.64 -26.32
CA SER A 147 -0.14 -11.23 -26.20
C SER A 147 -0.35 -9.72 -26.25
N LEU A 148 0.66 -8.93 -25.88
CA LEU A 148 0.56 -7.47 -25.80
C LEU A 148 1.63 -6.83 -26.68
N ASP A 149 2.80 -6.52 -26.12
CA ASP A 149 3.93 -5.97 -26.86
C ASP A 149 5.25 -6.13 -26.07
N ARG A 150 6.35 -5.66 -26.69
CA ARG A 150 7.68 -5.65 -26.05
C ARG A 150 7.71 -4.75 -24.83
N THR A 151 6.98 -3.64 -24.85
CA THR A 151 6.95 -2.66 -23.76
C THR A 151 6.38 -3.29 -22.49
N ALA A 152 5.25 -3.99 -22.59
CA ALA A 152 4.62 -4.73 -21.51
C ALA A 152 5.57 -5.76 -20.89
N ALA A 153 6.29 -6.53 -21.72
CA ALA A 153 7.30 -7.47 -21.24
C ALA A 153 8.46 -6.77 -20.52
N THR A 154 8.95 -5.63 -21.03
CA THR A 154 10.03 -4.87 -20.37
C THR A 154 9.58 -4.27 -19.03
N VAL A 155 8.35 -3.76 -18.95
CA VAL A 155 7.79 -3.24 -17.70
C VAL A 155 7.59 -4.36 -16.68
N ALA A 156 7.07 -5.53 -17.11
CA ALA A 156 6.95 -6.70 -16.25
C ALA A 156 8.31 -7.13 -15.68
N ALA A 157 9.36 -7.14 -16.52
CA ALA A 157 10.71 -7.47 -16.08
C ALA A 157 11.29 -6.44 -15.09
N ALA A 158 11.08 -5.15 -15.34
CA ALA A 158 11.50 -4.08 -14.44
C ALA A 158 10.78 -4.15 -13.09
N TYR A 159 9.47 -4.36 -13.11
CA TYR A 159 8.64 -4.56 -11.92
C TYR A 159 9.13 -5.78 -11.10
N LEU A 160 9.29 -6.94 -11.73
CA LEU A 160 9.78 -8.14 -11.04
C LEU A 160 11.20 -7.96 -10.50
N SER A 161 12.04 -7.16 -11.16
CA SER A 161 13.37 -6.80 -10.64
C SER A 161 13.25 -5.95 -9.37
N ALA A 162 12.37 -4.95 -9.35
CA ALA A 162 12.09 -4.15 -8.16
C ALA A 162 11.54 -5.00 -7.00
N VAL A 163 10.66 -5.97 -7.30
CA VAL A 163 10.16 -6.96 -6.33
C VAL A 163 11.32 -7.81 -5.78
N GLY A 164 12.23 -8.28 -6.64
CA GLY A 164 13.41 -9.01 -6.21
C GLY A 164 14.33 -8.19 -5.30
N VAL A 165 14.55 -6.91 -5.61
CA VAL A 165 15.31 -5.99 -4.75
C VAL A 165 14.62 -5.80 -3.41
N ALA A 166 13.30 -5.58 -3.39
CA ALA A 166 12.53 -5.46 -2.15
C ALA A 166 12.63 -6.74 -1.30
N GLY A 167 12.49 -7.92 -1.91
CA GLY A 167 12.64 -9.21 -1.24
C GLY A 167 14.04 -9.42 -0.66
N ALA A 168 15.09 -9.06 -1.41
CA ALA A 168 16.47 -9.11 -0.96
C ALA A 168 16.72 -8.17 0.24
N LEU A 169 16.19 -6.94 0.19
CA LEU A 169 16.29 -5.98 1.28
C LEU A 169 15.55 -6.49 2.52
N VAL A 170 14.30 -6.92 2.40
CA VAL A 170 13.54 -7.48 3.53
C VAL A 170 14.23 -8.72 4.10
N GLY A 171 14.78 -9.59 3.25
CA GLY A 171 15.51 -10.79 3.66
C GLY A 171 16.76 -10.50 4.50
N ARG A 172 17.43 -9.37 4.27
CA ARG A 172 18.60 -8.90 5.03
C ARG A 172 18.25 -8.35 6.41
N TRP A 173 17.10 -7.68 6.53
CA TRP A 173 16.77 -6.87 7.72
C TRP A 173 15.76 -7.54 8.65
N THR A 174 15.15 -8.66 8.23
CA THR A 174 14.15 -9.38 9.02
C THR A 174 14.63 -10.76 9.46
N SER A 175 14.21 -11.19 10.65
CA SER A 175 14.44 -12.55 11.17
C SER A 175 13.30 -13.53 10.86
N ALA A 176 12.17 -13.05 10.30
CA ALA A 176 11.00 -13.86 9.98
C ALA A 176 11.33 -14.97 8.97
N SER A 177 10.71 -16.15 9.08
CA SER A 177 11.00 -17.27 8.16
C SER A 177 10.70 -16.90 6.70
N THR A 178 11.41 -17.50 5.74
CA THR A 178 11.16 -17.28 4.30
C THR A 178 9.72 -17.65 3.92
N ALA A 179 9.16 -18.70 4.53
CA ALA A 179 7.77 -19.09 4.31
C ALA A 179 6.80 -18.00 4.80
N SER A 180 7.03 -17.44 5.98
CA SER A 180 6.22 -16.34 6.52
C SER A 180 6.31 -15.10 5.62
N LEU A 181 7.51 -14.77 5.12
CA LEU A 181 7.70 -13.68 4.16
C LEU A 181 6.96 -13.93 2.84
N ALA A 182 7.01 -15.17 2.32
CA ALA A 182 6.29 -15.54 1.10
C ALA A 182 4.77 -15.42 1.26
N VAL A 183 4.22 -15.89 2.39
CA VAL A 183 2.79 -15.75 2.69
C VAL A 183 2.39 -14.29 2.85
N ALA A 184 3.19 -13.49 3.57
CA ALA A 184 2.92 -12.06 3.74
C ALA A 184 2.97 -11.30 2.42
N ALA A 185 4.02 -11.50 1.62
CA ALA A 185 4.16 -10.88 0.31
C ALA A 185 3.05 -11.33 -0.65
N GLY A 186 2.73 -12.64 -0.66
CA GLY A 186 1.65 -13.18 -1.48
C GLY A 186 0.29 -12.64 -1.11
N ALA A 187 0.00 -12.47 0.17
CA ALA A 187 -1.22 -11.79 0.59
C ALA A 187 -1.29 -10.38 0.01
N GLY A 188 -0.23 -9.56 0.13
CA GLY A 188 -0.19 -8.22 -0.46
C GLY A 188 -0.40 -8.21 -1.97
N PHE A 189 0.43 -8.94 -2.72
CA PHE A 189 0.36 -8.99 -4.18
C PHE A 189 -0.98 -9.53 -4.72
N LEU A 190 -1.59 -10.49 -4.02
CA LEU A 190 -2.83 -11.12 -4.48
C LEU A 190 -4.08 -10.37 -4.05
N THR A 191 -4.04 -9.60 -2.96
CA THR A 191 -5.17 -8.73 -2.58
C THR A 191 -5.18 -7.42 -3.36
N HIS A 192 -4.01 -6.97 -3.85
CA HIS A 192 -3.84 -5.71 -4.56
C HIS A 192 -4.88 -5.46 -5.67
N PRO A 193 -5.09 -6.39 -6.63
CA PRO A 193 -5.95 -6.12 -7.80
C PRO A 193 -7.42 -5.89 -7.43
N PHE A 194 -7.84 -6.35 -6.25
CA PHE A 194 -9.19 -6.18 -5.75
C PHE A 194 -9.46 -4.78 -5.21
N GLY A 195 -8.42 -3.97 -4.93
CA GLY A 195 -8.57 -2.56 -4.55
C GLY A 195 -9.11 -1.67 -5.67
N ASP A 196 -9.09 -2.14 -6.91
CA ASP A 196 -9.49 -1.35 -8.08
C ASP A 196 -10.89 -1.66 -8.61
N VAL A 197 -11.52 -2.71 -8.10
CA VAL A 197 -12.84 -3.15 -8.60
C VAL A 197 -13.94 -2.12 -8.36
N PHE A 198 -13.73 -1.16 -7.46
CA PHE A 198 -14.70 -0.12 -7.11
C PHE A 198 -14.49 1.20 -7.86
N LEU A 199 -13.23 1.62 -8.07
CA LEU A 199 -12.92 2.97 -8.56
C LEU A 199 -12.88 3.09 -10.07
N ALA A 200 -12.59 2.01 -10.79
CA ALA A 200 -12.41 2.10 -12.23
C ALA A 200 -12.71 0.77 -12.91
N VAL A 201 -12.51 0.71 -14.23
CA VAL A 201 -12.54 -0.56 -14.97
C VAL A 201 -11.53 -1.52 -14.31
N PRO A 202 -11.99 -2.69 -13.81
CA PRO A 202 -11.12 -3.62 -13.11
C PRO A 202 -9.91 -4.02 -13.97
N PRO A 203 -8.74 -4.25 -13.37
CA PRO A 203 -7.60 -4.76 -14.11
C PRO A 203 -7.97 -6.13 -14.74
N PRO A 204 -7.43 -6.46 -15.92
CA PRO A 204 -7.61 -7.78 -16.51
C PRO A 204 -6.90 -8.83 -15.65
N MET A 205 -7.59 -9.34 -14.64
CA MET A 205 -7.00 -10.12 -13.54
C MET A 205 -6.24 -11.38 -13.98
N LEU A 206 -6.54 -11.94 -15.15
CA LEU A 206 -5.85 -13.11 -15.71
C LEU A 206 -4.89 -12.77 -16.86
N SER A 207 -4.65 -11.49 -17.15
CA SER A 207 -3.65 -11.08 -18.14
C SER A 207 -2.26 -11.66 -17.78
N PRO A 208 -1.44 -12.07 -18.77
CA PRO A 208 -1.70 -12.10 -20.21
C PRO A 208 -2.30 -13.45 -20.70
N VAL A 209 -2.70 -14.34 -19.78
CA VAL A 209 -2.98 -15.76 -20.08
C VAL A 209 -4.46 -16.12 -20.20
N GLY A 210 -5.36 -15.25 -19.74
CA GLY A 210 -6.79 -15.54 -19.70
C GLY A 210 -7.68 -14.31 -19.86
N PRO A 211 -8.99 -14.52 -20.02
CA PRO A 211 -9.95 -13.43 -20.15
C PRO A 211 -10.08 -12.64 -18.83
N PRO A 212 -10.58 -11.39 -18.87
CA PRO A 212 -10.90 -10.64 -17.65
C PRO A 212 -11.91 -11.39 -16.77
N LEU A 213 -11.67 -11.45 -15.46
CA LEU A 213 -12.64 -11.98 -14.50
C LEU A 213 -13.82 -11.03 -14.29
N PHE A 214 -13.53 -9.73 -14.28
CA PHE A 214 -14.50 -8.67 -14.19
C PHE A 214 -14.36 -7.77 -15.41
N THR A 215 -15.46 -7.51 -16.09
CA THR A 215 -15.54 -6.58 -17.22
C THR A 215 -16.08 -5.22 -16.79
N GLU A 216 -16.76 -5.17 -15.65
CA GLU A 216 -17.39 -3.98 -15.09
C GLU A 216 -16.99 -3.81 -13.63
N ARG A 217 -16.98 -2.55 -13.18
CA ARG A 217 -16.76 -2.21 -11.77
C ARG A 217 -17.91 -2.72 -10.90
N VAL A 218 -17.63 -2.97 -9.63
CA VAL A 218 -18.65 -3.22 -8.63
C VAL A 218 -19.26 -1.90 -8.19
N SER A 219 -20.53 -1.66 -8.53
CA SER A 219 -21.27 -0.45 -8.14
C SER A 219 -21.86 -0.61 -6.74
N LEU A 220 -21.68 0.39 -5.88
CA LEU A 220 -22.20 0.44 -4.51
C LEU A 220 -23.51 1.26 -4.40
N ALA A 221 -23.74 2.18 -5.34
CA ALA A 221 -24.90 3.06 -5.42
C ALA A 221 -25.25 3.40 -6.88
N THR A 222 -26.52 3.75 -7.11
CA THR A 222 -27.01 4.20 -8.43
C THR A 222 -26.75 5.67 -8.70
N ASP A 223 -26.74 6.51 -7.65
CA ASP A 223 -26.39 7.92 -7.76
C ASP A 223 -24.87 8.07 -7.94
N PRO A 224 -24.38 8.75 -9.00
CA PRO A 224 -22.95 8.84 -9.31
C PRO A 224 -22.10 9.52 -8.22
N THR A 225 -22.67 10.44 -7.45
CA THR A 225 -21.97 11.14 -6.37
C THR A 225 -21.96 10.32 -5.09
N VAL A 226 -23.07 9.66 -4.76
CA VAL A 226 -23.11 8.69 -3.66
C VAL A 226 -22.17 7.51 -3.94
N GLU A 227 -22.06 7.08 -5.19
CA GLU A 227 -21.14 6.01 -5.61
C GLU A 227 -19.70 6.35 -5.27
N ILE A 228 -19.16 7.49 -5.74
CA ILE A 228 -17.76 7.86 -5.45
C ILE A 228 -17.51 8.08 -3.94
N LEU A 229 -18.51 8.58 -3.20
CA LEU A 229 -18.42 8.73 -1.76
C LEU A 229 -18.44 7.38 -1.04
N ALA A 230 -19.28 6.43 -1.47
CA ALA A 230 -19.31 5.08 -0.92
C ALA A 230 -17.96 4.38 -1.09
N VAL A 231 -17.35 4.54 -2.26
CA VAL A 231 -16.01 4.04 -2.56
C VAL A 231 -14.94 4.71 -1.67
N LEU A 232 -15.02 6.02 -1.47
CA LEU A 232 -14.17 6.73 -0.50
C LEU A 232 -14.35 6.22 0.94
N PHE A 233 -15.59 5.92 1.36
CA PHE A 233 -15.85 5.37 2.69
C PHE A 233 -15.30 3.96 2.86
N VAL A 234 -15.36 3.11 1.83
CA VAL A 234 -14.69 1.80 1.83
C VAL A 234 -13.19 1.98 2.01
N GLU A 235 -12.57 2.90 1.26
CA GLU A 235 -11.15 3.21 1.38
C GLU A 235 -10.78 3.72 2.78
N LEU A 236 -11.55 4.67 3.33
CA LEU A 236 -11.34 5.16 4.69
C LEU A 236 -11.51 4.07 5.75
N ALA A 237 -12.48 3.17 5.58
CA ALA A 237 -12.72 2.08 6.52
C ALA A 237 -11.52 1.12 6.58
N VAL A 238 -10.94 0.76 5.43
CA VAL A 238 -9.75 -0.11 5.41
C VAL A 238 -8.49 0.59 5.95
N VAL A 239 -8.32 1.89 5.70
CA VAL A 239 -7.24 2.68 6.30
C VAL A 239 -7.36 2.70 7.83
N TRP A 240 -8.55 3.01 8.35
CA TRP A 240 -8.81 2.98 9.78
C TRP A 240 -8.64 1.58 10.38
N PHE A 241 -9.01 0.52 9.66
CA PHE A 241 -8.79 -0.85 10.08
C PHE A 241 -7.29 -1.17 10.22
N GLY A 242 -6.47 -0.77 9.24
CA GLY A 242 -5.02 -0.91 9.31
C GLY A 242 -4.40 -0.16 10.50
N ILE A 243 -4.82 1.08 10.74
CA ILE A 243 -4.39 1.87 11.90
C ILE A 243 -4.80 1.21 13.21
N ALA A 244 -6.03 0.70 13.30
CA ALA A 244 -6.51 -0.01 14.48
C ALA A 244 -5.68 -1.27 14.75
N VAL A 245 -5.37 -2.07 13.73
CA VAL A 245 -4.49 -3.24 13.86
C VAL A 245 -3.08 -2.82 14.27
N ALA A 246 -2.49 -1.80 13.63
CA ALA A 246 -1.16 -1.31 13.98
C ALA A 246 -1.09 -0.87 15.45
N SER A 247 -2.10 -0.13 15.92
CA SER A 247 -2.19 0.31 17.32
C SER A 247 -2.26 -0.88 18.29
N ARG A 248 -2.97 -1.96 17.93
CA ARG A 248 -3.10 -3.17 18.74
C ARG A 248 -1.84 -4.02 18.77
N LEU A 249 -1.08 -4.03 17.68
CA LEU A 249 0.20 -4.75 17.59
C LEU A 249 1.36 -3.97 18.23
N GLY A 250 1.10 -2.91 18.98
CA GLY A 250 2.13 -2.15 19.68
C GLY A 250 2.91 -1.16 18.80
N ALA A 251 2.45 -0.87 17.57
CA ALA A 251 3.00 0.27 16.82
C ALA A 251 2.76 1.60 17.57
N GLY A 252 1.76 1.65 18.46
CA GLY A 252 1.52 2.78 19.37
C GLY A 252 2.75 3.17 20.20
N GLU A 253 3.54 2.21 20.65
CA GLU A 253 4.77 2.48 21.42
C GLU A 253 5.85 3.16 20.54
N PHE A 254 5.92 2.81 19.25
CA PHE A 254 6.78 3.48 18.26
C PHE A 254 6.32 4.90 17.90
N VAL A 255 5.03 5.17 18.10
CA VAL A 255 4.28 6.32 17.58
C VAL A 255 3.89 7.29 18.72
N GLY A 256 4.16 6.91 19.98
CA GLY A 256 3.90 7.69 21.20
C GLY A 256 2.46 7.67 21.67
N ILE A 257 1.68 6.63 21.32
CA ILE A 257 0.28 6.46 21.72
C ILE A 257 0.22 5.38 22.79
N ASP A 258 0.12 5.78 24.05
CA ASP A 258 -0.13 4.87 25.16
C ASP A 258 -1.62 4.47 25.21
N GLY A 259 -1.92 3.20 25.47
CA GLY A 259 -3.30 2.75 25.77
C GLY A 259 -4.17 2.28 24.60
N GLY A 260 -3.62 2.05 23.40
CA GLY A 260 -4.37 1.44 22.30
C GLY A 260 -5.49 2.33 21.72
N LEU A 261 -6.70 1.81 21.55
CA LEU A 261 -7.81 2.54 20.89
C LEU A 261 -8.29 3.76 21.69
N SER A 262 -8.18 3.76 23.01
CA SER A 262 -8.53 4.94 23.82
C SER A 262 -7.53 6.06 23.61
N GLY A 263 -6.23 5.73 23.52
CA GLY A 263 -5.18 6.70 23.20
C GLY A 263 -5.34 7.35 21.82
N LEU A 264 -5.95 6.67 20.85
CA LEU A 264 -6.26 7.28 19.54
C LEU A 264 -7.20 8.49 19.67
N ARG A 265 -8.18 8.45 20.59
CA ARG A 265 -9.12 9.56 20.79
C ARG A 265 -8.42 10.77 21.38
N ASP A 266 -7.53 10.55 22.33
CA ASP A 266 -6.78 11.62 23.00
C ASP A 266 -5.79 12.34 22.06
N VAL A 267 -5.43 11.68 20.95
CA VAL A 267 -4.48 12.16 19.93
C VAL A 267 -5.19 12.89 18.79
N ILE A 268 -6.51 12.69 18.60
CA ILE A 268 -7.29 13.40 17.58
C ILE A 268 -7.54 14.83 18.04
N GLY A 269 -6.96 15.80 17.32
CA GLY A 269 -7.16 17.20 17.62
C GLY A 269 -8.57 17.70 17.27
N VAL A 270 -9.10 18.63 18.09
CA VAL A 270 -10.34 19.40 17.79
C VAL A 270 -10.31 20.07 16.42
N ARG A 271 -9.11 20.33 15.89
CA ARG A 271 -8.86 20.88 14.56
C ARG A 271 -9.46 20.01 13.44
N SER A 272 -9.65 18.72 13.67
CA SER A 272 -10.30 17.83 12.69
C SER A 272 -11.74 18.26 12.36
N ALA A 273 -12.42 18.96 13.28
CA ALA A 273 -13.75 19.52 13.05
C ALA A 273 -13.78 20.55 11.90
N ALA A 274 -12.64 21.09 11.48
CA ALA A 274 -12.54 21.90 10.27
C ALA A 274 -13.01 21.15 9.01
N GLY A 275 -12.95 19.81 9.01
CA GLY A 275 -13.51 19.01 7.90
C GLY A 275 -15.00 19.22 7.68
N LEU A 276 -15.77 19.56 8.73
CA LEU A 276 -17.21 19.80 8.61
C LEU A 276 -17.54 20.97 7.67
N SER A 277 -16.65 21.95 7.53
CA SER A 277 -16.87 23.06 6.58
C SER A 277 -16.82 22.62 5.13
N TYR A 278 -16.28 21.44 4.83
CA TYR A 278 -16.24 20.89 3.47
C TYR A 278 -17.64 20.57 2.92
N GLY A 279 -18.68 20.51 3.76
CA GLY A 279 -20.07 20.43 3.30
C GLY A 279 -20.48 21.56 2.35
N VAL A 280 -19.87 22.76 2.48
CA VAL A 280 -20.09 23.89 1.56
C VAL A 280 -19.71 23.55 0.11
N ALA A 281 -18.77 22.61 -0.10
CA ALA A 281 -18.31 22.18 -1.41
C ALA A 281 -19.45 21.66 -2.31
N VAL A 282 -20.54 21.15 -1.73
CA VAL A 282 -21.75 20.71 -2.46
C VAL A 282 -22.33 21.83 -3.33
N PHE A 283 -22.22 23.09 -2.89
CA PHE A 283 -22.80 24.24 -3.58
C PHE A 283 -21.83 24.97 -4.51
N VAL A 284 -20.53 24.77 -4.34
CA VAL A 284 -19.50 25.55 -5.05
C VAL A 284 -18.64 24.72 -6.00
N LEU A 285 -18.59 23.40 -5.83
CA LEU A 285 -17.87 22.49 -6.71
C LEU A 285 -18.83 21.70 -7.59
N PRO A 286 -18.39 21.27 -8.79
CA PRO A 286 -19.10 20.25 -9.55
C PRO A 286 -19.35 18.99 -8.69
N ARG A 287 -20.51 18.36 -8.88
CA ARG A 287 -20.84 17.09 -8.23
C ARG A 287 -19.84 16.03 -8.70
N PRO A 288 -19.01 15.46 -7.81
CA PRO A 288 -18.00 14.51 -8.21
C PRO A 288 -18.66 13.20 -8.65
N THR A 289 -18.05 12.55 -9.63
CA THR A 289 -18.40 11.20 -10.09
C THR A 289 -17.11 10.36 -10.10
N ILE A 290 -17.22 9.06 -10.38
CA ILE A 290 -16.04 8.22 -10.62
C ILE A 290 -15.17 8.77 -11.77
N THR A 291 -15.79 9.22 -12.85
CA THR A 291 -15.08 9.75 -14.04
C THR A 291 -14.26 10.98 -13.68
N ASP A 292 -14.81 11.84 -12.82
CA ASP A 292 -14.22 13.13 -12.45
C ASP A 292 -13.76 13.14 -10.98
N ALA A 293 -13.28 12.00 -10.49
CA ALA A 293 -12.87 11.81 -9.10
C ALA A 293 -11.81 12.83 -8.63
N HIS A 294 -11.06 13.43 -9.57
CA HIS A 294 -10.09 14.47 -9.29
C HIS A 294 -10.71 15.73 -8.67
N TRP A 295 -11.98 16.08 -8.97
CA TRP A 295 -12.64 17.23 -8.33
C TRP A 295 -12.77 17.06 -6.81
N LEU A 296 -13.13 15.84 -6.39
CA LEU A 296 -13.20 15.47 -4.98
C LEU A 296 -11.78 15.35 -4.41
N GLY A 297 -10.93 14.52 -5.02
CA GLY A 297 -9.60 14.20 -4.52
C GLY A 297 -8.69 15.42 -4.35
N PHE A 298 -8.63 16.31 -5.36
CA PHE A 298 -7.78 17.50 -5.34
C PHE A 298 -8.29 18.64 -4.46
N THR A 299 -9.40 18.45 -3.75
CA THR A 299 -9.92 19.45 -2.81
C THR A 299 -10.02 18.88 -1.40
N ILE A 300 -10.58 17.68 -1.23
CA ILE A 300 -10.77 17.06 0.09
C ILE A 300 -9.44 16.60 0.72
N VAL A 301 -8.52 16.05 -0.08
CA VAL A 301 -7.22 15.55 0.42
C VAL A 301 -6.31 16.71 0.81
N PRO A 302 -6.13 17.77 0.01
CA PRO A 302 -5.33 18.93 0.44
C PRO A 302 -5.84 19.59 1.72
N LEU A 303 -7.16 19.66 1.92
CA LEU A 303 -7.75 20.14 3.17
C LEU A 303 -7.30 19.27 4.36
N ALA A 304 -7.47 17.95 4.25
CA ALA A 304 -7.07 17.00 5.29
C ALA A 304 -5.57 17.08 5.59
N VAL A 305 -4.73 17.18 4.55
CA VAL A 305 -3.27 17.34 4.69
C VAL A 305 -2.94 18.67 5.37
N ALA A 306 -3.56 19.78 4.98
CA ALA A 306 -3.32 21.08 5.58
C ALA A 306 -3.67 21.09 7.08
N VAL A 307 -4.83 20.53 7.45
CA VAL A 307 -5.25 20.42 8.86
C VAL A 307 -4.33 19.48 9.63
N GLY A 308 -3.93 18.36 9.05
CA GLY A 308 -2.97 17.43 9.66
C GLY A 308 -1.60 18.07 9.89
N LEU A 309 -1.05 18.76 8.90
CA LEU A 309 0.20 19.50 9.02
C LEU A 309 0.11 20.62 10.06
N TRP A 310 -1.03 21.32 10.13
CA TRP A 310 -1.28 22.34 11.15
C TRP A 310 -1.28 21.72 12.55
N ALA A 311 -2.02 20.62 12.75
CA ALA A 311 -2.09 19.91 14.02
C ALA A 311 -0.71 19.37 14.44
N GLY A 312 0.02 18.73 13.52
CA GLY A 312 1.34 18.19 13.80
C GLY A 312 2.37 19.26 14.15
N ARG A 313 2.38 20.39 13.43
CA ARG A 313 3.28 21.52 13.74
C ARG A 313 2.94 22.20 15.06
N ALA A 314 1.66 22.36 15.37
CA ALA A 314 1.24 22.99 16.62
C ALA A 314 1.67 22.15 17.84
N ASN A 315 1.50 20.83 17.77
CA ASN A 315 1.84 19.93 18.87
C ASN A 315 3.35 19.60 18.93
N GLY A 316 4.08 19.72 17.82
CA GLY A 316 5.54 19.62 17.82
C GLY A 316 6.27 20.81 18.46
N ARG A 317 5.57 21.93 18.72
CA ARG A 317 6.16 23.20 19.21
C ARG A 317 5.96 23.47 20.71
N SER A 318 5.23 22.64 21.45
CA SER A 318 4.96 22.90 22.88
C SER A 318 6.26 22.95 23.71
N PRO A 319 6.48 23.98 24.54
CA PRO A 319 7.71 24.14 25.33
C PRO A 319 7.86 23.01 26.35
N PRO A 320 9.10 22.62 26.71
CA PRO A 320 9.32 21.56 27.69
C PRO A 320 8.83 22.01 29.06
N THR A 321 7.90 21.25 29.65
CA THR A 321 7.80 21.20 31.11
C THR A 321 9.11 20.62 31.61
N SER A 322 9.86 21.43 32.34
CA SER A 322 11.21 21.17 32.89
C SER A 322 11.36 19.74 33.43
N GLY A 323 12.31 18.94 32.92
CA GLY A 323 12.73 17.74 33.65
C GLY A 323 13.54 16.65 32.95
N SER A 324 13.55 16.53 31.61
CA SER A 324 14.26 15.39 30.98
C SER A 324 15.16 15.81 29.83
N SER A 325 16.44 15.49 29.97
CA SER A 325 17.53 15.76 29.03
C SER A 325 17.94 14.47 28.33
N GLY A 326 18.00 14.45 26.99
CA GLY A 326 18.86 13.48 26.29
C GLY A 326 18.37 12.92 24.96
N SER A 327 17.13 12.40 24.86
CA SER A 327 16.65 11.69 23.64
C SER A 327 15.32 12.21 23.06
N LEU A 328 14.80 13.31 23.61
CA LEU A 328 13.40 13.76 23.40
C LEU A 328 13.09 14.46 22.07
N GLY A 329 14.09 14.88 21.30
CA GLY A 329 13.84 15.57 20.02
C GLY A 329 13.18 14.67 18.98
N TRP A 330 13.67 13.43 18.83
CA TRP A 330 13.12 12.46 17.89
C TRP A 330 11.74 11.95 18.31
N GLY A 331 11.50 11.76 19.60
CA GLY A 331 10.18 11.41 20.14
C GLY A 331 9.12 12.48 19.87
N ARG A 332 9.48 13.77 20.03
CA ARG A 332 8.60 14.92 19.77
C ARG A 332 8.17 15.05 18.31
N HIS A 333 9.12 14.93 17.37
CA HIS A 333 8.80 15.00 15.94
C HIS A 333 7.91 13.83 15.50
N ARG A 334 8.16 12.63 16.01
CA ARG A 334 7.31 11.46 15.76
C ARG A 334 5.91 11.64 16.32
N PHE A 335 5.80 12.10 17.57
CA PHE A 335 4.50 12.37 18.19
C PHE A 335 3.69 13.45 17.46
N GLY A 336 4.34 14.54 17.03
CA GLY A 336 3.70 15.56 16.20
C GLY A 336 3.24 15.00 14.84
N ALA A 337 4.05 14.17 14.18
CA ALA A 337 3.68 13.52 12.93
C ALA A 337 2.47 12.59 13.11
N THR A 338 2.46 11.78 14.17
CA THR A 338 1.33 10.94 14.57
C THR A 338 0.03 11.72 14.70
N ILE A 339 0.05 12.77 15.55
CA ILE A 339 -1.12 13.63 15.77
C ILE A 339 -1.57 14.23 14.45
N GLY A 340 -0.63 14.72 13.65
CA GLY A 340 -0.91 15.31 12.35
C GLY A 340 -1.60 14.32 11.40
N THR A 341 -1.07 13.10 11.27
CA THR A 341 -1.62 12.05 10.41
C THR A 341 -3.02 11.64 10.86
N LEU A 342 -3.22 11.34 12.15
CA LEU A 342 -4.53 10.94 12.68
C LEU A 342 -5.54 12.08 12.59
N THR A 343 -5.15 13.30 12.95
CA THR A 343 -6.03 14.47 12.81
C THR A 343 -6.40 14.73 11.35
N GLY A 344 -5.45 14.60 10.42
CA GLY A 344 -5.69 14.73 8.98
C GLY A 344 -6.66 13.66 8.47
N LEU A 345 -6.46 12.39 8.83
CA LEU A 345 -7.36 11.30 8.46
C LEU A 345 -8.77 11.47 9.05
N THR A 346 -8.89 11.91 10.31
CA THR A 346 -10.17 12.26 10.90
C THR A 346 -10.81 13.43 10.17
N THR A 347 -10.03 14.45 9.78
CA THR A 347 -10.52 15.58 8.96
C THR A 347 -11.09 15.07 7.65
N LEU A 348 -10.36 14.20 6.93
CA LEU A 348 -10.83 13.60 5.67
C LEU A 348 -12.15 12.84 5.87
N THR A 349 -12.24 12.05 6.94
CA THR A 349 -13.45 11.30 7.29
C THR A 349 -14.63 12.23 7.56
N LEU A 350 -14.44 13.28 8.37
CA LEU A 350 -15.47 14.26 8.69
C LEU A 350 -15.88 15.08 7.45
N SER A 351 -14.93 15.43 6.58
CA SER A 351 -15.21 16.10 5.31
C SER A 351 -16.09 15.25 4.40
N ALA A 352 -15.80 13.96 4.27
CA ALA A 352 -16.59 13.04 3.46
C ALA A 352 -18.02 12.88 4.02
N VAL A 353 -18.17 12.76 5.34
CA VAL A 353 -19.48 12.70 6.02
C VAL A 353 -20.26 14.00 5.82
N ALA A 354 -19.62 15.15 6.03
CA ALA A 354 -20.27 16.45 5.87
C ALA A 354 -20.74 16.68 4.43
N TYR A 355 -19.91 16.34 3.44
CA TYR A 355 -20.28 16.41 2.03
C TYR A 355 -21.50 15.52 1.74
N LEU A 356 -21.46 14.25 2.15
CA LEU A 356 -22.56 13.31 1.92
C LEU A 356 -23.87 13.79 2.56
N VAL A 357 -23.83 14.23 3.82
CA VAL A 357 -25.03 14.69 4.54
C VAL A 357 -25.62 15.93 3.86
N VAL A 358 -24.81 16.93 3.53
CA VAL A 358 -25.29 18.14 2.85
C VAL A 358 -25.82 17.79 1.45
N TYR A 359 -25.13 16.91 0.71
CA TYR A 359 -25.58 16.42 -0.59
C TYR A 359 -26.99 15.85 -0.50
N LEU A 360 -27.21 14.85 0.37
CA LEU A 360 -28.49 14.17 0.55
C LEU A 360 -29.63 15.07 1.03
N LEU A 361 -29.31 16.13 1.80
CA LEU A 361 -30.31 17.11 2.25
C LEU A 361 -30.66 18.15 1.18
N SER A 362 -29.81 18.30 0.16
CA SER A 362 -29.96 19.29 -0.92
C SER A 362 -30.43 18.71 -2.25
N SER A 363 -30.43 17.37 -2.37
CA SER A 363 -30.88 16.58 -3.51
C SER A 363 -32.35 16.22 -3.40
#